data_AF-A0A519WC34-F1
#
_entry.id   AF-A0A519WC34-F1
#
_cell.length_a   1.000
_cell.length_b   1.000
_cell.length_c   1.000
_cell.angle_alpha   90.00
_cell.angle_beta   90.00
_cell.angle_gamma   90.00
#
_symmetry.space_group_name_H-M   'P 1'
#
loop_
_entity.id
_entity.type
_entity.pdbx_description
1 polymer ?
#
loop_
_entity_poly.entity_id
_entity_poly.type
_entity_poly.pdbx_seq_one_letter_code
_entity_poly.pdbx_strand_id
1 'polypeptide(L)'
;AAFFFGITGTITMLTGVYLATAVDWPVNIGGKTHFALPDFIPITFELTILFCAFGLVGSYYASTHLFPGRAPRVMDLRATDDRFIIAIDAKQNTEHEKIDELLKGAGALEVKHNERKYLSYE
;
A
#
# COMPACT_ATOMS: atom_id res chain seq x y z
N ALA A 1 8.98 -3.69 -0.34
CA ALA A 1 8.63 -2.97 -1.59
C ALA A 1 9.28 -1.59 -1.65
N ALA A 2 9.11 -0.74 -0.63
CA ALA A 2 9.64 0.62 -0.56
C ALA A 2 11.12 0.77 -0.98
N PHE A 3 12.01 -0.05 -0.44
CA PHE A 3 13.44 0.01 -0.76
C PHE A 3 13.75 -0.20 -2.25
N PHE A 4 13.10 -1.20 -2.88
CA PHE A 4 13.28 -1.47 -4.31
C PHE A 4 12.71 -0.35 -5.18
N PHE A 5 11.57 0.23 -4.80
CA PHE A 5 11.02 1.39 -5.50
C PHE A 5 11.92 2.63 -5.39
N GLY A 6 12.54 2.84 -4.22
CA GLY A 6 13.56 3.87 -4.03
C GLY A 6 14.77 3.67 -4.95
N ILE A 7 15.34 2.46 -5.01
CA ILE A 7 16.45 2.13 -5.91
C ILE A 7 16.08 2.42 -7.37
N THR A 8 14.89 2.00 -7.81
CA THR A 8 14.45 2.27 -9.19
C THR A 8 14.36 3.77 -9.45
N GLY A 9 13.87 4.57 -8.51
CA GLY A 9 13.83 6.03 -8.62
C GLY A 9 15.23 6.64 -8.74
N THR A 10 16.20 6.18 -7.94
CA THR A 10 17.60 6.65 -8.03
C THR A 10 18.21 6.34 -9.39
N ILE A 11 18.04 5.10 -9.86
CA ILE A 11 18.60 4.64 -11.14
C ILE A 11 17.97 5.40 -12.30
N THR A 12 16.65 5.58 -12.30
CA THR A 12 15.94 6.34 -13.33
C THR A 12 16.43 7.78 -13.39
N MET A 13 16.61 8.46 -12.24
CA MET A 13 17.11 9.84 -12.25
C MET A 13 18.55 9.92 -12.78
N LEU A 14 19.46 9.11 -12.22
CA LEU A 14 20.88 9.16 -12.60
C LEU A 14 21.07 8.84 -14.09
N THR A 15 20.33 7.86 -14.61
CA THR A 15 20.37 7.49 -16.02
C THR A 15 19.77 8.59 -16.89
N GLY A 16 18.63 9.17 -16.51
CA GLY A 16 17.98 10.24 -17.27
C GLY A 16 18.83 11.52 -17.36
N VAL A 17 19.45 11.93 -16.24
CA VAL A 17 20.36 13.08 -16.22
C VAL A 17 21.59 12.80 -17.07
N TYR A 18 22.21 11.63 -16.92
CA TYR A 18 23.40 11.27 -17.68
C TYR A 18 23.13 11.28 -19.19
N LEU A 19 22.01 10.70 -19.63
CA LEU A 19 21.63 10.73 -21.05
C LEU A 19 21.42 12.16 -21.54
N ALA A 20 20.68 12.98 -20.81
CA ALA A 20 20.38 14.34 -21.24
C ALA A 20 21.61 15.25 -21.31
N THR A 21 22.47 15.23 -20.28
CA THR A 21 23.55 16.22 -20.13
C THR A 21 24.90 15.77 -20.68
N ALA A 22 25.15 14.46 -20.75
CA ALA A 22 26.44 13.92 -21.22
C ALA A 22 26.37 13.30 -22.62
N VAL A 23 25.22 12.76 -23.03
CA VAL A 23 25.09 12.03 -24.30
C VAL A 23 24.34 12.83 -25.36
N ASP A 24 23.08 13.21 -25.09
CA ASP A 24 22.21 13.80 -26.10
C ASP A 24 22.59 15.24 -26.42
N TRP A 25 22.75 16.08 -25.40
CA TRP A 25 22.99 17.51 -25.60
C TRP A 25 23.96 18.08 -24.54
N PRO A 26 25.28 17.89 -24.75
CA PRO A 26 26.28 18.45 -23.87
C PRO A 26 26.36 19.98 -24.01
N VAL A 27 25.84 20.70 -23.00
CA VAL A 27 25.96 22.17 -22.90
C VAL A 27 27.05 22.54 -21.91
N ASN A 28 27.90 23.49 -22.31
CA ASN A 28 28.77 24.17 -21.38
C ASN A 28 27.98 25.23 -20.58
N ILE A 29 27.60 24.88 -19.35
CA ILE A 29 26.93 25.79 -18.41
C ILE A 29 27.95 26.21 -17.35
N GLY A 30 28.45 27.43 -17.45
CA GLY A 30 29.35 28.01 -16.44
C GLY A 30 30.71 27.31 -16.31
N GLY A 31 31.18 26.58 -17.33
CA GLY A 31 32.47 25.88 -17.32
C GLY A 31 32.48 24.59 -16.50
N LYS A 32 31.33 24.14 -15.99
CA LYS A 32 31.21 22.90 -15.21
C LYS A 32 31.34 21.67 -16.09
N THR A 33 31.75 20.55 -15.49
CA THR A 33 31.69 19.24 -16.16
C THR A 33 30.24 18.88 -16.48
N HIS A 34 30.00 18.32 -17.66
CA HIS A 34 28.68 17.93 -18.17
C HIS A 34 27.89 16.99 -17.24
N PHE A 35 28.58 16.27 -16.35
CA PHE A 35 27.96 15.47 -15.29
C PHE A 35 28.53 15.84 -13.91
N ALA A 36 28.08 16.97 -13.37
CA ALA A 36 28.41 17.40 -12.01
C ALA A 36 27.46 16.77 -10.98
N LEU A 37 27.84 15.61 -10.43
CA LEU A 37 27.03 14.87 -9.45
C LEU A 37 26.43 15.74 -8.31
N PRO A 38 27.17 16.67 -7.67
CA PRO A 38 26.62 17.47 -6.57
C PRO A 38 25.39 18.31 -6.94
N ASP A 39 25.32 18.77 -8.18
CA ASP A 39 24.21 19.62 -8.66
C ASP A 39 22.90 18.82 -8.79
N PHE A 40 22.99 17.50 -8.97
CA PHE A 40 21.83 16.63 -9.22
C PHE A 40 21.33 15.90 -7.96
N ILE A 41 22.06 15.93 -6.85
CA ILE A 41 21.67 15.27 -5.58
C ILE A 41 20.27 15.69 -5.12
N PRO A 42 19.89 16.99 -5.11
CA PRO A 42 18.56 17.39 -4.66
C PRO A 42 17.45 16.78 -5.52
N ILE A 43 17.65 16.73 -6.84
CA ILE A 43 16.62 16.24 -7.76
C ILE A 43 16.52 14.71 -7.70
N THR A 44 17.67 14.01 -7.58
CA THR A 44 17.69 12.57 -7.33
C THR A 44 16.95 12.23 -6.05
N PHE A 45 17.19 12.96 -4.97
CA PHE A 45 16.49 12.78 -3.70
C PHE A 45 14.97 12.91 -3.85
N GLU A 46 14.47 13.98 -4.47
CA GLU A 46 13.04 14.17 -4.69
C GLU A 46 12.43 13.02 -5.51
N LEU A 47 13.10 12.57 -6.58
CA LEU A 47 12.58 11.47 -7.41
C LEU A 47 12.58 10.13 -6.67
N THR A 48 13.58 9.86 -5.81
CA THR A 48 13.58 8.65 -4.98
C THR A 48 12.37 8.59 -4.05
N ILE A 49 12.03 9.72 -3.41
CA ILE A 49 10.89 9.82 -2.50
C ILE A 49 9.59 9.64 -3.27
N LEU A 50 9.48 10.27 -4.46
CA LEU A 50 8.31 10.15 -5.32
C LEU A 50 8.01 8.69 -5.69
N PHE A 51 9.00 7.97 -6.20
CA PHE A 51 8.86 6.56 -6.58
C PHE A 51 8.55 5.68 -5.38
N CYS A 52 9.21 5.94 -4.23
CA CYS A 52 8.94 5.21 -3.01
C CYS A 52 7.49 5.40 -2.53
N ALA A 53 6.99 6.64 -2.53
CA ALA A 53 5.64 6.96 -2.09
C ALA A 53 4.57 6.30 -2.97
N PHE A 54 4.65 6.48 -4.29
CA PHE A 54 3.70 5.88 -5.22
C PHE A 54 3.78 4.34 -5.23
N GLY A 55 4.99 3.78 -5.18
CA GLY A 55 5.18 2.34 -5.13
C GLY A 55 4.59 1.72 -3.85
N LEU A 56 4.75 2.39 -2.70
CA LEU A 56 4.19 1.93 -1.44
C LEU A 56 2.66 1.96 -1.47
N VAL A 57 2.07 3.09 -1.88
CA VAL A 57 0.61 3.24 -2.00
C VAL A 57 0.03 2.21 -2.98
N GLY A 58 0.66 2.03 -4.14
CA GLY A 58 0.25 1.02 -5.12
C GLY A 58 0.31 -0.41 -4.56
N SER A 59 1.40 -0.75 -3.86
CA SER A 59 1.56 -2.08 -3.24
C SER A 59 0.57 -2.31 -2.09
N TYR A 60 0.21 -1.25 -1.36
CA TYR A 60 -0.80 -1.30 -0.31
C TYR A 60 -2.17 -1.62 -0.91
N TYR A 61 -2.58 -0.93 -1.97
CA TYR A 61 -3.85 -1.22 -2.64
C TYR A 61 -3.88 -2.62 -3.26
N ALA A 62 -2.77 -3.07 -3.85
CA ALA A 62 -2.67 -4.42 -4.41
C ALA A 62 -2.78 -5.53 -3.34
N SER A 63 -2.10 -5.37 -2.19
CA SER A 63 -2.11 -6.37 -1.12
C SER A 63 -3.45 -6.44 -0.39
N THR A 64 -3.98 -5.29 0.03
CA THR A 64 -5.22 -5.19 0.80
C THR A 64 -6.48 -5.27 -0.06
N HIS A 65 -6.33 -5.20 -1.39
CA HIS A 65 -7.44 -5.16 -2.34
C HIS A 65 -8.39 -3.96 -2.13
N LEU A 66 -7.95 -2.92 -1.41
CA LEU A 66 -8.70 -1.70 -1.09
C LEU A 66 -8.55 -0.62 -2.17
N PHE A 67 -8.87 -0.95 -3.41
CA PHE A 67 -8.82 0.05 -4.49
C PHE A 67 -9.88 1.14 -4.31
N PRO A 68 -9.56 2.41 -4.66
CA PRO A 68 -10.55 3.49 -4.67
C PRO A 68 -11.72 3.11 -5.59
N GLY A 69 -12.94 3.15 -5.04
CA GLY A 69 -14.17 2.73 -5.74
C GLY A 69 -14.59 1.27 -5.50
N ARG A 70 -13.81 0.46 -4.77
CA ARG A 70 -14.25 -0.87 -4.37
C ARG A 70 -15.18 -0.78 -3.14
N ALA A 71 -16.30 -1.50 -3.19
CA ALA A 71 -17.17 -1.64 -2.02
C ALA A 71 -16.38 -2.19 -0.82
N PRO A 72 -16.42 -1.50 0.34
CA PRO A 72 -15.68 -1.91 1.51
C PRO A 72 -16.25 -3.22 2.06
N ARG A 73 -15.36 -4.07 2.55
CA ARG A 73 -15.71 -5.36 3.15
C ARG A 73 -15.94 -5.15 4.64
N VAL A 74 -17.14 -4.71 5.01
CA VAL A 74 -17.52 -4.46 6.40
C VAL A 74 -18.35 -5.62 6.93
N MET A 75 -18.00 -6.13 8.11
CA MET A 75 -18.72 -7.24 8.76
C MET A 75 -19.92 -6.74 9.59
N ASP A 76 -19.72 -5.66 10.34
CA ASP A 76 -20.78 -4.90 11.03
C ASP A 76 -20.40 -3.42 10.98
N LEU A 77 -21.39 -2.53 10.83
CA LEU A 77 -21.18 -1.08 10.76
C LEU A 77 -20.61 -0.52 12.07
N ARG A 78 -20.88 -1.19 13.19
CA ARG A 78 -20.38 -0.82 14.51
C ARG A 78 -18.90 -1.14 14.74
N ALA A 79 -18.24 -1.79 13.77
CA ALA A 79 -16.81 -2.14 13.83
C ALA A 79 -15.90 -0.93 14.02
N THR A 80 -16.29 0.22 13.46
CA THR A 80 -15.48 1.44 13.45
C THR A 80 -15.83 2.39 14.60
N ASP A 81 -16.86 2.09 15.38
CA ASP A 81 -17.38 2.97 16.43
C ASP A 81 -17.14 2.35 17.83
N ASP A 82 -17.90 1.30 18.19
CA ASP A 82 -17.98 0.84 19.58
C ASP A 82 -17.71 -0.66 19.81
N ARG A 83 -17.53 -1.46 18.75
CA ARG A 83 -17.37 -2.93 18.84
C ARG A 83 -16.11 -3.43 18.13
N PHE A 84 -15.38 -4.33 18.78
CA PHE A 84 -14.39 -5.17 18.13
C PHE A 84 -15.05 -6.43 17.57
N ILE A 85 -14.64 -6.84 16.37
CA ILE A 85 -15.27 -7.96 15.66
C ILE A 85 -14.21 -9.02 15.37
N ILE A 86 -14.55 -10.26 15.70
CA ILE A 86 -13.80 -11.44 15.27
C ILE A 86 -14.62 -12.11 14.18
N ALA A 87 -14.08 -12.12 12.97
CA ALA A 87 -14.71 -12.77 11.82
C ALA A 87 -14.06 -14.14 11.60
N ILE A 88 -14.88 -15.19 11.59
CA ILE A 88 -14.45 -16.58 11.35
C ILE A 88 -15.09 -17.05 10.05
N ASP A 89 -14.29 -17.65 9.16
CA ASP A 89 -14.82 -18.23 7.92
C ASP A 89 -15.54 -19.55 8.25
N ALA A 90 -16.86 -19.53 8.11
CA ALA A 90 -17.72 -20.70 8.31
C ALA A 90 -17.46 -21.80 7.29
N LYS A 91 -16.91 -21.51 6.10
CA LYS A 91 -16.62 -22.56 5.11
C LYS A 91 -15.43 -23.44 5.48
N GLN A 92 -14.49 -22.88 6.24
CA GLN A 92 -13.28 -23.59 6.66
C GLN A 92 -13.49 -24.38 7.96
N ASN A 93 -14.50 -24.02 8.76
CA ASN A 93 -14.75 -24.63 10.06
C ASN A 93 -16.15 -25.25 10.09
N THR A 94 -16.21 -26.57 10.19
CA THR A 94 -17.46 -27.35 10.16
C THR A 94 -18.18 -27.44 11.51
N GLU A 95 -17.50 -27.17 12.63
CA GLU A 95 -18.05 -27.30 13.99
C GLU A 95 -18.57 -25.95 14.52
N HIS A 96 -19.65 -25.45 13.93
CA HIS A 96 -20.23 -24.14 14.27
C HIS A 96 -20.66 -24.02 15.75
N GLU A 97 -21.26 -25.08 16.31
CA GLU A 97 -21.77 -25.06 17.70
C GLU A 97 -20.65 -24.91 18.73
N LYS A 98 -19.51 -25.59 18.53
CA LYS A 98 -18.36 -25.46 19.42
C LYS A 98 -17.72 -24.08 19.33
N ILE A 99 -17.72 -23.47 18.15
CA ILE A 99 -17.23 -22.10 17.97
C ILE A 99 -18.11 -21.12 18.76
N ASP A 100 -19.44 -21.28 18.69
CA ASP A 100 -20.36 -20.43 19.44
C ASP A 100 -20.17 -20.57 20.96
N GLU A 101 -19.98 -21.79 21.46
CA GLU A 101 -19.68 -22.05 22.87
C GLU A 101 -18.35 -21.43 23.30
N LEU A 102 -17.30 -21.57 22.48
CA LEU A 102 -15.99 -20.97 22.76
C LEU A 102 -16.05 -19.44 22.78
N LEU A 103 -16.76 -18.83 21.83
CA LEU A 103 -16.92 -17.37 21.77
C LEU A 103 -17.71 -16.85 22.97
N LYS A 104 -18.81 -17.53 23.34
CA LYS A 104 -19.60 -17.18 24.52
C LYS A 104 -18.79 -17.36 25.80
N GLY A 105 -18.03 -18.45 25.92
CA GLY A 105 -17.16 -18.71 27.06
C GLY A 105 -16.02 -17.69 27.19
N ALA A 106 -15.53 -17.15 26.07
CA ALA A 106 -14.52 -16.09 26.04
C ALA A 106 -15.07 -14.68 26.34
N GLY A 107 -16.40 -14.53 26.52
CA GLY A 107 -17.03 -13.26 26.85
C GLY A 107 -17.55 -12.45 25.65
N ALA A 108 -17.85 -13.10 24.52
CA ALA A 108 -18.49 -12.44 23.40
C ALA A 108 -19.87 -11.88 23.78
N LEU A 109 -20.07 -10.58 23.57
CA LEU A 109 -21.35 -9.89 23.83
C LEU A 109 -22.46 -10.31 22.86
N GLU A 110 -22.10 -10.59 21.61
CA GLU A 110 -23.02 -10.94 20.54
C GLU A 110 -22.34 -11.89 19.55
N VAL A 111 -23.07 -12.91 19.10
CA VAL A 111 -22.62 -13.87 18.07
C VAL A 111 -23.65 -13.84 16.95
N LYS A 112 -23.21 -13.49 15.73
CA LYS A 112 -24.06 -13.38 14.54
C LYS A 112 -23.61 -14.36 13.47
N HIS A 113 -24.58 -15.07 12.89
CA HIS A 113 -24.37 -15.91 11.70
C HIS A 113 -24.80 -15.13 10.48
N ASN A 114 -23.83 -14.60 9.73
CA ASN A 114 -24.10 -13.79 8.55
C ASN A 114 -23.86 -14.63 7.28
N GLU A 115 -24.90 -14.82 6.46
CA GLU A 115 -24.76 -15.52 5.18
C GLU A 115 -24.10 -14.65 4.10
N ARG A 116 -24.18 -13.32 4.24
CA ARG A 116 -23.51 -12.39 3.34
C ARG A 116 -22.06 -12.23 3.74
N LYS A 117 -21.17 -12.45 2.76
CA LYS A 117 -19.72 -12.29 2.96
C LYS A 117 -19.34 -10.84 3.32
N TYR A 118 -20.11 -9.83 2.87
CA TYR A 118 -19.86 -8.40 3.09
C TYR A 118 -21.16 -7.58 3.14
N LEU A 119 -21.22 -6.55 4.00
CA LEU A 119 -22.24 -5.49 3.96
C LEU A 119 -21.70 -4.34 3.09
N SER A 120 -22.29 -4.08 1.92
CA SER A 120 -22.09 -2.80 1.22
C SER A 120 -22.95 -1.72 1.87
N TYR A 121 -22.52 -0.46 1.79
CA TYR A 121 -23.31 0.70 2.27
C TYR A 121 -24.58 0.99 1.43
N GLU A 122 -24.97 0.06 0.56
CA GLU A 122 -26.22 -0.03 -0.18
C GLU A 122 -26.73 -1.47 -0.13
#